data_AF-A0A822A6Y5-F1
#
_entry.id   AF-A0A822A6Y5-F1
#
_cell.length_a   1.000
_cell.length_b   1.000
_cell.length_c   1.000
_cell.angle_alpha   90.00
_cell.angle_beta   90.00
_cell.angle_gamma   90.00
#
_symmetry.space_group_name_H-M   'P 1'
#
loop_
_entity.id
_entity.type
_entity.pdbx_description
1 polymer ?
#
loop_
_entity_poly.entity_id
_entity_poly.type
_entity_poly.pdbx_seq_one_letter_code
_entity_poly.pdbx_strand_id
1 'polypeptide(L)' 'FRAFLVNNLKELEMLLMQNRKFAAEIGHTVSAPNRKKIIERAQQLAIK' A
#
# COMPACT_ATOMS: atom_id res chain seq x y z
N PHE A 1 9.20 3.42 -9.63
CA PHE A 1 8.10 3.94 -8.80
C PHE A 1 8.69 4.76 -7.67
N ARG A 2 8.05 5.86 -7.28
CA ARG A 2 8.44 6.58 -6.06
C ARG A 2 7.78 5.88 -4.88
N ALA A 3 8.55 5.42 -3.91
CA ALA A 3 8.01 4.71 -2.77
C ALA A 3 7.19 5.67 -1.89
N PHE A 4 5.98 5.25 -1.53
CA PHE A 4 5.09 5.95 -0.63
C PHE A 4 4.87 5.10 0.60
N LEU A 5 5.23 5.64 1.77
CA LEU A 5 5.10 4.92 3.03
C LEU A 5 3.62 4.80 3.41
N VAL A 6 3.14 3.57 3.51
CA VAL A 6 1.76 3.23 3.87
C VAL A 6 1.74 2.57 5.24
N ASN A 7 0.98 3.17 6.16
CA ASN A 7 0.75 2.67 7.52
C ASN A 7 -0.66 2.10 7.70
N ASN A 8 -1.59 2.45 6.80
CA ASN A 8 -2.99 2.02 6.87
C ASN A 8 -3.61 1.83 5.48
N LEU A 9 -4.78 1.18 5.42
CA LEU A 9 -5.50 0.92 4.17
C LEU A 9 -5.98 2.19 3.47
N LYS A 10 -6.23 3.28 4.20
CA LYS A 10 -6.72 4.54 3.64
C LYS A 10 -5.64 5.26 2.83
N GLU A 11 -4.39 5.20 3.29
CA GLU A 11 -3.20 5.67 2.58
C GLU A 11 -2.95 4.84 1.30
N LEU A 12 -3.21 3.53 1.34
CA LEU A 12 -3.16 2.69 0.15
C LEU A 12 -4.21 3.11 -0.89
N GLU A 13 -5.42 3.47 -0.46
CA GLU A 13 -6.48 3.92 -1.36
C GLU A 13 -6.19 5.27 -2.02
N MET A 14 -5.33 6.12 -1.44
CA MET A 14 -4.86 7.33 -2.12
C MET A 14 -3.99 7.04 -3.34
N LEU A 15 -3.36 5.85 -3.41
CA LEU A 15 -2.53 5.44 -4.53
C LEU A 15 -3.34 4.91 -5.73
N LEU A 16 -4.68 4.82 -5.61
CA LEU A 16 -5.56 4.26 -6.65
C LEU A 16 -5.36 4.93 -8.03
N MET A 17 -5.28 6.26 -8.04
CA MET A 17 -5.08 7.04 -9.27
C MET A 17 -3.62 7.17 -9.68
N GLN A 18 -2.68 6.86 -8.79
CA GLN A 18 -1.25 7.08 -9.00
C GLN A 18 -0.43 5.77 -9.00
N ASN A 19 -1.11 4.63 -9.12
CA ASN A 19 -0.55 3.27 -9.11
C ASN A 19 0.51 3.01 -10.20
N ARG A 20 0.58 3.82 -11.26
CA ARG A 20 1.62 3.76 -12.31
C ARG A 20 2.89 4.53 -11.96
N LYS A 21 2.83 5.46 -10.99
CA LYS A 21 3.93 6.36 -10.64
C LYS A 21 4.52 6.04 -9.26
N PHE A 22 3.69 5.60 -8.33
CA PHE A 22 4.06 5.32 -6.95
C PHE A 22 3.90 3.85 -6.60
N ALA A 23 4.73 3.38 -5.66
CA ALA A 23 4.66 2.05 -5.09
C ALA A 23 4.38 2.15 -3.60
N ALA A 24 3.62 1.22 -3.05
CA ALA A 24 3.27 1.19 -1.63
C ALA A 24 4.37 0.50 -0.83
N GLU A 25 5.08 1.24 0.02
CA GLU A 25 6.06 0.70 0.96
C GLU A 25 5.44 0.58 2.34
N ILE A 26 5.37 -0.62 2.91
CA ILE A 26 4.68 -0.81 4.19
C ILE A 26 5.59 -0.39 5.34
N GLY A 27 5.08 0.48 6.22
CA GLY A 27 5.80 0.95 7.38
C GLY A 27 6.27 -0.18 8.32
N HIS A 28 7.44 -0.01 8.92
CA HIS A 28 8.00 -0.99 9.84
C HIS A 28 7.11 -1.24 11.07
N THR A 29 6.35 -0.22 11.49
CA THR A 29 5.42 -0.22 12.63
C THR A 29 4.18 -1.09 12.43
N VAL A 30 3.87 -1.50 11.20
CA VAL A 30 2.67 -2.27 10.90
C VAL A 30 2.87 -3.74 11.28
N SER A 31 1.99 -4.26 12.11
CA SER A 31 2.00 -5.66 12.56
C SER A 31 1.76 -6.63 11.39
N ALA A 32 2.31 -7.85 11.50
CA ALA A 32 2.19 -8.89 10.48
C ALA A 32 0.74 -9.15 9.97
N PRO A 33 -0.30 -9.26 10.82
CA PRO A 33 -1.67 -9.46 10.33
C PRO A 33 -2.21 -8.27 9.55
N ASN A 34 -1.85 -7.04 9.94
CA ASN A 34 -2.25 -5.84 9.21
C ASN A 34 -1.49 -5.71 7.88
N ARG A 35 -0.22 -6.13 7.82
CA ARG A 35 0.53 -6.20 6.56
C ARG A 35 -0.14 -7.12 5.54
N LYS A 36 -0.63 -8.30 5.96
CA LYS A 36 -1.37 -9.20 5.05
C LYS A 36 -2.60 -8.52 4.44
N LYS A 37 -3.41 -7.84 5.26
CA LYS A 37 -4.59 -7.10 4.78
C LYS A 37 -4.21 -6.01 3.78
N ILE A 38 -3.11 -5.29 4.03
CA ILE A 38 -2.61 -4.25 3.11
C ILE A 38 -2.17 -4.87 1.79
N ILE A 39 -1.46 -6.00 1.81
CA ILE A 39 -1.00 -6.70 0.61
C ILE A 39 -2.19 -7.22 -0.22
N GLU A 40 -3.16 -7.88 0.41
CA GLU A 40 -4.37 -8.36 -0.27
C GLU A 40 -5.14 -7.20 -0.92
N ARG A 41 -5.28 -6.08 -0.20
CA ARG A 41 -5.92 -4.89 -0.75
C ARG A 41 -5.09 -4.26 -1.89
N ALA A 42 -3.77 -4.23 -1.78
CA ALA A 42 -2.89 -3.69 -2.82
C ALA A 42 -2.98 -4.51 -4.11
N GLN A 43 -3.10 -5.83 -4.00
CA GLN A 43 -3.34 -6.73 -5.14
C GLN A 43 -4.69 -6.45 -5.81
N GLN A 44 -5.77 -6.26 -5.03
CA GLN A 44 -7.09 -5.91 -5.58
C GLN A 44 -7.07 -4.59 -6.37
N LEU A 45 -6.25 -3.63 -5.94
CA LEU A 45 -6.13 -2.31 -6.54
C LEU A 45 -5.05 -2.21 -7.63
N ALA A 46 -4.36 -3.32 -7.92
CA ALA A 46 -3.23 -3.38 -8.84
C ALA A 46 -2.12 -2.37 -8.53
N ILE A 47 -1.84 -2.14 -7.25
CA ILE A 47 -0.76 -1.28 -6.75
C ILE A 47 0.48 -2.15 -6.52
N LYS A 48 1.64 -1.69 -7.00
CA LYS A 48 2.94 -2.35 -6.81
C LYS A 48 3.68 -1.85 -5.58
#